data_AF-A0A4R2PV16-F1
#
_entry.id   AF-A0A4R2PV16-F1
#
_cell.length_a   1.000
_cell.length_b   1.000
_cell.length_c   1.000
_cell.angle_alpha   90.00
_cell.angle_beta   90.00
_cell.angle_gamma   90.00
#
_symmetry.space_group_name_H-M   'P 1'
#
loop_
_entity.id
_entity.type
_entity.pdbx_description
1 polymer ?
#
loop_
_entity_poly.entity_id
_entity_poly.type
_entity_poly.pdbx_seq_one_letter_code
_entity_poly.pdbx_strand_id
1 'polypeptide(L)'
;MTRLIPGILAMAAIVVASNILVQFLFGQWLTWGAFTYPLAFLVTDVMNRVYGPGPARRVVFAGFVVGVACSFIGTQITGEFGPLVTWRIALGSGLAFLTAQLLDVAVFDRLRQGRWWRAPLASTLIGSTVDTALFFTIAFSGTLAFIESGNDVSWANEALPLLGLGPVVPLWVSLAVADWSVKLALALIALVPFRLIVGRLTAQVA
;
A
#
# COMPACT_ATOMS: atom_id res chain seq x y z
N MET A 1 20.53 -8.12 -14.01
CA MET A 1 19.61 -6.98 -13.75
C MET A 1 18.41 -6.97 -14.68
N THR A 2 18.53 -7.40 -15.94
CA THR A 2 17.45 -7.47 -16.94
C THR A 2 16.19 -8.22 -16.49
N ARG A 3 16.33 -9.29 -15.68
CA ARG A 3 15.18 -10.06 -15.15
C ARG A 3 14.34 -9.31 -14.10
N LEU A 4 14.85 -8.21 -13.52
CA LEU A 4 14.15 -7.44 -12.49
C LEU A 4 13.37 -6.25 -13.06
N ILE A 5 13.72 -5.82 -14.27
CA ILE A 5 13.15 -4.63 -14.92
C ILE A 5 11.62 -4.71 -14.99
N PRO A 6 10.99 -5.84 -15.39
CA PRO A 6 9.53 -5.91 -15.44
C PRO A 6 8.88 -5.69 -14.06
N GLY A 7 9.46 -6.27 -13.00
CA GLY A 7 8.97 -6.08 -11.62
C GLY A 7 9.14 -4.65 -11.13
N ILE A 8 10.29 -4.02 -11.42
CA ILE A 8 10.54 -2.61 -11.09
C ILE A 8 9.55 -1.70 -11.81
N LEU A 9 9.33 -1.89 -13.11
CA LEU A 9 8.40 -1.09 -13.89
C LEU A 9 6.95 -1.28 -13.42
N ALA A 10 6.53 -2.51 -13.15
CA ALA A 10 5.20 -2.79 -12.62
C ALA A 10 4.99 -2.13 -11.25
N MET A 11 5.95 -2.28 -10.34
CA MET A 11 5.91 -1.63 -9.02
C MET A 11 5.84 -0.10 -9.14
N ALA A 12 6.75 0.50 -9.94
CA ALA A 12 6.77 1.94 -10.15
C ALA A 12 5.47 2.46 -10.75
N ALA A 13 4.92 1.77 -11.76
CA ALA A 13 3.66 2.15 -12.39
C ALA A 13 2.48 2.09 -11.39
N ILE A 14 2.40 1.05 -10.56
CA ILE A 14 1.38 0.94 -9.52
C ILE A 14 1.52 2.06 -8.49
N VAL A 15 2.75 2.34 -8.03
CA VAL A 15 3.01 3.41 -7.05
C VAL A 15 2.63 4.77 -7.60
N VAL A 16 3.02 5.10 -8.84
CA VAL A 16 2.64 6.35 -9.50
C VAL A 16 1.12 6.43 -9.66
N ALA A 17 0.50 5.38 -10.20
CA ALA A 17 -0.94 5.33 -10.39
C ALA A 17 -1.68 5.51 -9.05
N SER A 18 -1.22 4.87 -7.96
CA SER A 18 -1.84 4.99 -6.64
C SER A 18 -1.73 6.41 -6.07
N ASN A 19 -0.59 7.08 -6.26
CA ASN A 19 -0.40 8.47 -5.82
C ASN A 19 -1.26 9.48 -6.61
N ILE A 20 -1.58 9.17 -7.86
CA ILE A 20 -2.51 9.99 -8.66
C ILE A 20 -3.96 9.66 -8.28
N LEU A 21 -4.31 8.37 -8.24
CA LEU A 21 -5.67 7.88 -8.03
C LEU A 21 -6.19 8.12 -6.61
N VAL A 22 -5.31 8.32 -5.62
CA VAL A 22 -5.73 8.72 -4.27
C VAL A 22 -6.43 10.09 -4.25
N GLN A 23 -6.22 10.93 -5.26
CA GLN A 23 -6.85 12.26 -5.35
C GLN A 23 -8.31 12.19 -5.82
N PHE A 24 -8.78 11.03 -6.29
CA PHE A 24 -10.11 10.85 -6.84
C PHE A 24 -10.95 9.99 -5.89
N LEU A 25 -12.03 10.57 -5.37
CA LEU A 25 -12.92 9.90 -4.43
C LEU A 25 -13.76 8.82 -5.12
N PHE A 26 -13.97 7.72 -4.41
CA PHE A 26 -14.86 6.63 -4.77
C PHE A 26 -15.86 6.38 -3.63
N GLY A 27 -17.08 6.86 -3.82
CA GLY A 27 -18.09 6.85 -2.76
C GLY A 27 -17.73 7.82 -1.64
N GLN A 28 -18.06 7.48 -0.39
CA GLN A 28 -17.86 8.37 0.77
C GLN A 28 -16.63 8.03 1.62
N TRP A 29 -16.01 6.87 1.38
CA TRP A 29 -15.02 6.30 2.31
C TRP A 29 -13.66 5.98 1.68
N LEU A 30 -13.60 5.94 0.34
CA LEU A 30 -12.47 5.40 -0.38
C LEU A 30 -12.06 6.33 -1.50
N THR A 31 -10.85 6.13 -1.99
CA THR A 31 -10.34 6.75 -3.20
C THR A 31 -9.98 5.65 -4.19
N TRP A 32 -9.78 6.00 -5.45
CA TRP A 32 -9.34 5.02 -6.45
C TRP A 32 -7.96 4.44 -6.12
N GLY A 33 -7.14 5.14 -5.33
CA GLY A 33 -5.85 4.64 -4.82
C GLY A 33 -5.98 3.38 -3.96
N ALA A 34 -7.08 3.22 -3.20
CA ALA A 34 -7.32 2.04 -2.36
C ALA A 34 -7.47 0.74 -3.17
N PHE A 35 -7.87 0.85 -4.45
CA PHE A 35 -8.03 -0.31 -5.34
C PHE A 35 -6.76 -0.65 -6.12
N THR A 36 -5.89 0.32 -6.37
CA THR A 36 -4.67 0.10 -7.16
C THR A 36 -3.47 -0.27 -6.30
N TYR A 37 -3.33 0.35 -5.12
CA TYR A 37 -2.21 0.09 -4.22
C TYR A 37 -2.04 -1.39 -3.83
N PRO A 38 -3.10 -2.18 -3.56
CA PRO A 38 -2.94 -3.58 -3.16
C PRO A 38 -2.26 -4.46 -4.23
N LEU A 39 -2.27 -4.03 -5.49
CA LEU A 39 -1.54 -4.71 -6.57
C LEU A 39 -0.02 -4.66 -6.38
N ALA A 40 0.51 -3.74 -5.57
CA ALA A 40 1.93 -3.70 -5.22
C ALA A 40 2.36 -4.96 -4.47
N PHE A 41 1.53 -5.47 -3.56
CA PHE A 41 1.80 -6.74 -2.86
C PHE A 41 1.86 -7.92 -3.83
N LEU A 42 0.96 -7.97 -4.82
CA LEU A 42 1.00 -8.99 -5.87
C LEU A 42 2.33 -8.97 -6.64
N VAL A 43 2.85 -7.79 -6.99
CA VAL A 43 4.16 -7.67 -7.64
C VAL A 43 5.27 -8.18 -6.73
N THR A 44 5.28 -7.76 -5.46
CA THR A 44 6.27 -8.21 -4.48
C THR A 44 6.25 -9.73 -4.31
N ASP A 45 5.06 -10.33 -4.15
CA ASP A 45 4.86 -11.77 -4.01
C ASP A 45 5.35 -12.57 -5.22
N VAL A 46 5.02 -12.12 -6.44
CA VAL A 46 5.49 -12.73 -7.69
C VAL A 46 7.01 -12.70 -7.74
N MET A 47 7.61 -11.53 -7.45
CA MET A 47 9.05 -11.37 -7.48
C MET A 47 9.75 -12.24 -6.43
N ASN A 48 9.16 -12.35 -5.23
CA ASN A 48 9.69 -13.18 -4.16
C ASN A 48 9.61 -14.67 -4.50
N ARG A 49 8.50 -15.11 -5.09
CA ARG A 49 8.32 -16.49 -5.51
C ARG A 49 9.30 -16.91 -6.60
N VAL A 50 9.42 -16.11 -7.66
CA VAL A 50 10.17 -16.45 -8.87
C VAL A 50 11.66 -16.21 -8.69
N TYR A 51 12.04 -15.11 -8.04
CA TYR A 51 13.44 -14.65 -7.97
C TYR A 51 14.01 -14.66 -6.54
N GLY A 52 13.17 -14.85 -5.52
CA GLY A 52 13.59 -14.87 -4.12
C GLY A 52 13.56 -13.50 -3.43
N PRO A 53 13.85 -13.48 -2.12
CA PRO A 53 13.64 -12.31 -1.28
C PRO A 53 14.58 -11.14 -1.60
N GLY A 54 15.82 -11.42 -2.03
CA GLY A 54 16.78 -10.38 -2.39
C GLY A 54 16.30 -9.50 -3.56
N PRO A 55 15.98 -10.10 -4.72
CA PRO A 55 15.30 -9.44 -5.83
C PRO A 55 14.00 -8.71 -5.45
N ALA A 56 13.13 -9.34 -4.66
CA ALA A 56 11.89 -8.71 -4.23
C ALA A 56 12.14 -7.42 -3.44
N ARG A 57 13.09 -7.43 -2.50
CA ARG A 57 13.50 -6.21 -1.75
C ARG A 57 13.97 -5.09 -2.69
N ARG A 58 14.72 -5.41 -3.74
CA ARG A 58 15.18 -4.39 -4.71
C ARG A 58 14.01 -3.74 -5.46
N VAL A 59 12.99 -4.51 -5.81
CA VAL A 59 11.75 -4.00 -6.42
C VAL A 59 11.01 -3.09 -5.44
N VAL A 60 10.89 -3.51 -4.18
CA VAL A 60 10.31 -2.69 -3.10
C VAL A 60 11.07 -1.37 -2.94
N PHE A 61 12.42 -1.40 -2.87
CA PHE A 61 13.21 -0.17 -2.76
C PHE A 61 13.04 0.75 -3.97
N ALA A 62 12.94 0.21 -5.19
CA ALA A 62 12.64 1.03 -6.36
C ALA A 62 11.26 1.69 -6.26
N GLY A 63 10.23 0.92 -5.87
CA GLY A 63 8.89 1.45 -5.59
C GLY A 63 8.90 2.54 -4.51
N PHE A 64 9.67 2.34 -3.44
CA PHE A 64 9.82 3.32 -2.36
C PHE A 64 10.44 4.64 -2.86
N VAL A 65 11.53 4.57 -3.63
CA VAL A 65 12.15 5.78 -4.22
C VAL A 65 11.18 6.52 -5.13
N VAL A 66 10.43 5.79 -5.96
CA VAL A 66 9.37 6.38 -6.80
C VAL A 66 8.28 7.01 -5.95
N GLY A 67 7.83 6.35 -4.89
CA GLY A 67 6.81 6.86 -3.97
C GLY A 67 7.27 8.13 -3.24
N VAL A 68 8.53 8.20 -2.80
CA VAL A 68 9.13 9.40 -2.21
C VAL A 68 9.14 10.54 -3.23
N ALA A 69 9.54 10.27 -4.48
CA ALA A 69 9.53 11.28 -5.53
C ALA A 69 8.10 11.78 -5.83
N CYS A 70 7.12 10.88 -5.95
CA CYS A 70 5.71 11.26 -6.14
C CYS A 70 5.18 12.08 -4.97
N SER A 71 5.48 11.68 -3.73
CA SER A 71 5.04 12.39 -2.53
C SER A 71 5.66 13.78 -2.47
N PHE A 72 6.97 13.90 -2.75
CA PHE A 72 7.67 15.18 -2.82
C PHE A 72 7.08 16.10 -3.89
N ILE A 73 6.81 15.59 -5.09
CA ILE A 73 6.13 16.36 -6.14
C ILE A 73 4.73 16.79 -5.67
N GLY A 74 3.99 15.89 -5.02
CA GLY A 74 2.68 16.19 -4.44
C GLY A 74 2.71 17.30 -3.40
N THR A 75 3.81 17.48 -2.65
CA THR A 75 3.94 18.60 -1.71
C THR A 75 4.16 19.95 -2.41
N GLN A 76 4.58 19.95 -3.67
CA GLN A 76 4.80 21.18 -4.46
C GLN A 76 3.56 21.60 -5.27
N ILE A 77 2.56 20.72 -5.38
CA ILE A 77 1.33 21.00 -6.13
C ILE A 77 0.24 21.39 -5.13
N THR A 78 -0.23 22.63 -5.22
CA THR A 78 -1.32 23.15 -4.38
C THR A 78 -2.66 22.89 -5.07
N GLY A 79 -3.53 22.11 -4.42
CA GLY A 79 -4.94 21.95 -4.76
C GLY A 79 -5.82 22.98 -4.03
N GLU A 80 -7.13 22.71 -4.02
CA GLU A 80 -8.14 23.62 -3.41
C GLU A 80 -7.92 23.84 -1.90
N PHE A 81 -7.45 22.80 -1.19
CA PHE A 81 -7.35 22.79 0.27
C PHE A 81 -5.89 22.80 0.79
N GLY A 82 -4.92 23.13 -0.06
CA GLY A 82 -3.49 23.08 0.28
C GLY A 82 -2.72 22.09 -0.60
N PRO A 83 -1.52 21.64 -0.18
CA PRO A 83 -0.72 20.72 -0.98
C PRO A 83 -1.44 19.37 -1.14
N LEU A 84 -1.38 18.78 -2.34
CA LEU A 84 -2.01 17.48 -2.62
C LEU A 84 -1.48 16.35 -1.73
N VAL A 85 -0.23 16.50 -1.27
CA VAL A 85 0.40 15.63 -0.28
C VAL A 85 1.05 16.51 0.78
N THR A 86 0.67 16.34 2.04
CA THR A 86 1.34 17.01 3.16
C THR A 86 2.62 16.25 3.54
N TRP A 87 3.56 16.90 4.23
CA TRP A 87 4.79 16.21 4.68
C TRP A 87 4.50 15.02 5.58
N ARG A 88 3.44 15.12 6.37
CA ARG A 88 2.97 14.07 7.26
C ARG A 88 2.36 12.89 6.50
N ILE A 89 1.59 13.14 5.44
CA ILE A 89 1.11 12.07 4.54
C ILE A 89 2.29 11.40 3.84
N ALA A 90 3.26 12.17 3.35
CA ALA A 90 4.46 11.64 2.71
C ALA A 90 5.26 10.73 3.67
N LEU A 91 5.45 11.16 4.92
CA LEU A 91 6.12 10.38 5.96
C LEU A 91 5.34 9.09 6.29
N GLY A 92 4.02 9.20 6.49
CA GLY A 92 3.15 8.06 6.76
C GLY A 92 3.17 7.03 5.63
N SER A 93 3.03 7.49 4.39
CA SER A 93 3.07 6.65 3.18
C SER A 93 4.42 5.93 3.03
N GLY A 94 5.52 6.65 3.18
CA GLY A 94 6.86 6.07 3.07
C GLY A 94 7.14 5.01 4.13
N LEU A 95 6.81 5.29 5.40
CA LEU A 95 7.02 4.35 6.50
C LEU A 95 6.11 3.12 6.41
N ALA A 96 4.83 3.32 6.07
CA ALA A 96 3.87 2.25 5.87
C ALA A 96 4.31 1.33 4.72
N PHE A 97 4.59 1.90 3.55
CA PHE A 97 5.02 1.17 2.37
C PHE A 97 6.26 0.32 2.66
N LEU A 98 7.33 0.94 3.16
CA LEU A 98 8.60 0.26 3.33
C LEU A 98 8.49 -0.85 4.39
N THR A 99 7.82 -0.57 5.52
CA THR A 99 7.65 -1.56 6.60
C THR A 99 6.78 -2.72 6.14
N ALA A 100 5.63 -2.43 5.54
CA ALA A 100 4.68 -3.44 5.10
C ALA A 100 5.24 -4.33 3.99
N GLN A 101 5.90 -3.75 2.99
CA GLN A 101 6.46 -4.51 1.87
C GLN A 101 7.66 -5.35 2.29
N LEU A 102 8.52 -4.86 3.19
CA LEU A 102 9.62 -5.67 3.73
C LEU A 102 9.12 -6.79 4.63
N LEU A 103 8.08 -6.53 5.43
CA LEU A 103 7.41 -7.54 6.24
C LEU A 103 6.76 -8.61 5.36
N ASP A 104 6.06 -8.20 4.30
CA ASP A 104 5.48 -9.08 3.31
C ASP A 104 6.55 -10.02 2.72
N VAL A 105 7.67 -9.47 2.23
CA VAL A 105 8.79 -10.29 1.71
C VAL A 105 9.28 -11.30 2.75
N ALA A 106 9.43 -10.88 4.00
CA ALA A 106 9.96 -11.71 5.09
C ALA A 106 8.99 -12.80 5.55
N VAL A 107 7.69 -12.53 5.59
CA VAL A 107 6.64 -13.50 5.92
C VAL A 107 6.46 -14.48 4.77
N PHE A 108 6.39 -13.97 3.54
CA PHE A 108 6.24 -14.79 2.34
C PHE A 108 7.39 -15.80 2.21
N ASP A 109 8.64 -15.34 2.34
CA ASP A 109 9.80 -16.21 2.17
C ASP A 109 9.84 -17.31 3.24
N ARG A 110 9.42 -17.02 4.48
CA ARG A 110 9.26 -18.04 5.54
C ARG A 110 8.19 -19.07 5.23
N LEU A 111 7.10 -18.66 4.58
CA LEU A 111 5.96 -19.54 4.27
C LEU A 111 6.04 -20.16 2.86
N ARG A 112 7.08 -19.84 2.07
CA ARG A 112 7.13 -20.16 0.65
C ARG A 112 7.06 -21.64 0.32
N GLN A 113 7.55 -22.50 1.23
CA GLN A 113 7.55 -23.97 1.02
C GLN A 113 6.19 -24.63 1.26
N GLY A 114 5.20 -23.87 1.76
CA GLY A 114 3.85 -24.37 1.95
C GLY A 114 3.04 -24.46 0.65
N ARG A 115 1.72 -24.66 0.81
CA ARG A 115 0.76 -24.58 -0.31
C ARG A 115 0.91 -23.25 -1.04
N TRP A 116 0.78 -23.26 -2.36
CA TRP A 116 1.05 -22.11 -3.25
C TRP A 116 0.35 -20.80 -2.83
N TRP A 117 -0.85 -20.88 -2.25
CA TRP A 117 -1.64 -19.73 -1.81
C TRP A 117 -1.32 -19.23 -0.39
N ARG A 118 -0.69 -20.06 0.45
CA ARG A 118 -0.49 -19.74 1.88
C ARG A 118 0.45 -18.56 2.08
N ALA A 119 1.58 -18.58 1.38
CA ALA A 119 2.56 -17.50 1.45
C ALA A 119 1.98 -16.15 1.00
N PRO A 120 1.45 -16.00 -0.24
CA PRO A 120 0.94 -14.70 -0.71
C PRO A 120 -0.23 -14.18 0.14
N LEU A 121 -1.15 -15.06 0.54
CA LEU A 121 -2.29 -14.62 1.35
C LEU A 121 -1.87 -14.15 2.74
N ALA A 122 -1.01 -14.91 3.43
CA ALA A 122 -0.60 -14.57 4.80
C ALA A 122 0.33 -13.35 4.83
N SER A 123 1.26 -13.23 3.87
CA SER A 123 2.16 -12.09 3.78
C SER A 123 1.39 -10.81 3.45
N THR A 124 0.53 -10.84 2.44
CA THR A 124 -0.30 -9.68 2.05
C THR A 124 -1.25 -9.27 3.17
N LEU A 125 -1.87 -10.24 3.88
CA LEU A 125 -2.76 -9.95 5.01
C LEU A 125 -2.03 -9.20 6.13
N ILE A 126 -0.86 -9.71 6.55
CA ILE A 126 -0.07 -9.11 7.63
C ILE A 126 0.49 -7.75 7.17
N GLY A 127 1.08 -7.71 5.97
CA GLY A 127 1.63 -6.49 5.37
C GLY A 127 0.58 -5.39 5.24
N SER A 128 -0.58 -5.70 4.65
CA SER A 128 -1.68 -4.74 4.46
C SER A 128 -2.24 -4.23 5.79
N THR A 129 -2.29 -5.07 6.82
CA THR A 129 -2.75 -4.65 8.15
C THR A 129 -1.77 -3.66 8.79
N VAL A 130 -0.47 -3.95 8.72
CA VAL A 130 0.57 -3.04 9.22
C VAL A 130 0.62 -1.75 8.41
N ASP A 131 0.49 -1.85 7.09
CA ASP A 131 0.42 -0.72 6.17
C ASP A 131 -0.69 0.26 6.56
N THR A 132 -1.93 -0.23 6.63
CA THR A 132 -3.10 0.59 6.98
C THR A 132 -2.95 1.18 8.39
N ALA A 133 -2.50 0.38 9.36
CA ALA A 133 -2.31 0.87 10.73
C ALA A 133 -1.28 2.00 10.79
N LEU A 134 -0.12 1.84 10.14
CA LEU A 134 0.92 2.87 10.11
C LEU A 134 0.48 4.10 9.32
N PHE A 135 -0.03 3.92 8.11
CA PHE A 135 -0.40 5.03 7.22
C PHE A 135 -1.45 5.93 7.86
N PHE A 136 -2.60 5.36 8.24
CA PHE A 136 -3.71 6.17 8.75
C PHE A 136 -3.38 6.80 10.11
N THR A 137 -2.68 6.08 10.99
CA THR A 137 -2.26 6.65 12.28
C THR A 137 -1.30 7.81 12.06
N ILE A 138 -0.25 7.63 11.26
CA ILE A 138 0.77 8.66 11.05
C ILE A 138 0.18 9.84 10.29
N ALA A 139 -0.61 9.61 9.23
CA ALA A 139 -1.14 10.66 8.39
C ALA A 139 -2.26 11.48 9.04
N PHE A 140 -3.16 10.84 9.80
CA PHE A 140 -4.45 11.46 10.18
C PHE A 140 -4.74 11.52 11.68
N SER A 141 -4.07 10.76 12.54
CA SER A 141 -4.34 10.81 13.99
C SER A 141 -4.07 12.20 14.59
N GLY A 142 -5.01 12.76 15.35
CA GLY A 142 -4.80 14.03 16.05
C GLY A 142 -3.59 14.02 17.01
N THR A 143 -3.22 12.86 17.55
CA THR A 143 -2.06 12.71 18.46
C THR A 143 -0.71 13.01 17.80
N LEU A 144 -0.62 12.92 16.48
CA LEU A 144 0.59 13.15 15.70
C LEU A 144 0.53 14.45 14.90
N ALA A 145 -0.45 15.32 15.17
CA ALA A 145 -0.57 16.62 14.50
C ALA A 145 0.66 17.53 14.69
N PHE A 146 1.43 17.34 15.78
CA PHE A 146 2.66 18.09 16.04
C PHE A 146 3.78 17.81 15.01
N ILE A 147 3.72 16.71 14.25
CA ILE A 147 4.70 16.38 13.20
C ILE A 147 4.65 17.45 12.09
N GLU A 148 3.46 17.99 11.81
CA GLU A 148 3.24 19.02 10.81
C GLU A 148 2.05 19.88 11.21
N SER A 149 2.30 20.93 12.00
CA SER A 149 1.24 21.81 12.50
C SER A 149 0.70 22.80 11.45
N GLY A 150 1.35 22.90 10.29
CA GLY A 150 1.00 23.86 9.24
C GLY A 150 -0.16 23.42 8.34
N ASN A 151 -0.52 22.14 8.34
CA ASN A 151 -1.60 21.58 7.53
C ASN A 151 -2.68 20.98 8.45
N ASP A 152 -3.92 21.45 8.31
CA ASP A 152 -5.02 21.02 9.16
C ASP A 152 -5.53 19.62 8.80
N VAL A 153 -5.57 18.73 9.79
CA VAL A 153 -6.11 17.36 9.69
C VAL A 153 -7.28 17.13 10.66
N SER A 154 -7.83 18.21 11.24
CA SER A 154 -8.92 18.16 12.21
C SER A 154 -10.16 17.45 11.64
N TRP A 155 -10.47 17.68 10.37
CA TRP A 155 -11.55 17.01 9.62
C TRP A 155 -11.46 15.47 9.72
N ALA A 156 -10.24 14.91 9.69
CA ALA A 156 -10.03 13.47 9.75
C ALA A 156 -10.30 12.90 11.15
N ASN A 157 -10.43 13.76 12.16
CA ASN A 157 -10.66 13.40 13.55
C ASN A 157 -12.11 13.65 14.00
N GLU A 158 -12.99 14.08 13.09
CA GLU A 158 -14.42 14.19 13.35
C GLU A 158 -14.98 12.84 13.81
N ALA A 159 -15.87 12.88 14.82
CA ALA A 159 -16.44 11.70 15.43
C ALA A 159 -17.71 11.28 14.69
N LEU A 160 -17.72 10.07 14.12
CA LEU A 160 -18.88 9.51 13.44
C LEU A 160 -18.95 7.98 13.59
N PRO A 161 -20.10 7.36 13.31
CA PRO A 161 -20.23 5.91 13.34
C PRO A 161 -19.29 5.23 12.32
N LEU A 162 -18.68 4.12 12.72
CA LEU A 162 -17.76 3.33 11.90
C LEU A 162 -18.42 2.85 10.59
N LEU A 163 -17.95 3.31 9.44
CA LEU A 163 -18.58 3.06 8.13
C LEU A 163 -20.06 3.47 8.06
N GLY A 164 -20.47 4.45 8.89
CA GLY A 164 -21.86 4.88 9.02
C GLY A 164 -22.74 4.00 9.92
N LEU A 165 -22.17 2.96 10.55
CA LEU A 165 -22.87 2.04 11.44
C LEU A 165 -22.03 1.77 12.72
N GLY A 166 -22.63 1.31 13.81
CA GLY A 166 -21.86 0.87 14.98
C GLY A 166 -21.20 2.00 15.80
N PRO A 167 -20.02 1.76 16.42
CA PRO A 167 -19.46 2.67 17.42
C PRO A 167 -18.94 3.98 16.81
N VAL A 168 -19.00 5.05 17.59
CA VAL A 168 -18.46 6.35 17.21
C VAL A 168 -16.94 6.33 17.32
N VAL A 169 -16.27 6.62 16.21
CA VAL A 169 -14.80 6.65 16.07
C VAL A 169 -14.38 7.88 15.25
N PRO A 170 -13.10 8.27 15.30
CA PRO A 170 -12.57 9.29 14.39
C PRO A 170 -12.73 8.87 12.92
N LEU A 171 -13.02 9.82 12.02
CA LEU A 171 -13.21 9.59 10.59
C LEU A 171 -12.08 8.77 9.96
N TRP A 172 -10.84 9.08 10.28
CA TRP A 172 -9.68 8.37 9.74
C TRP A 172 -9.69 6.88 10.09
N VAL A 173 -10.24 6.48 11.25
CA VAL A 173 -10.39 5.07 11.63
C VAL A 173 -11.41 4.39 10.72
N SER A 174 -12.50 5.07 10.39
CA SER A 174 -13.49 4.58 9.43
C SER A 174 -12.89 4.40 8.03
N LEU A 175 -12.14 5.40 7.56
CA LEU A 175 -11.41 5.32 6.29
C LEU A 175 -10.40 4.17 6.29
N ALA A 176 -9.68 3.97 7.40
CA ALA A 176 -8.72 2.88 7.56
C ALA A 176 -9.39 1.50 7.46
N VAL A 177 -10.54 1.31 8.10
CA VAL A 177 -11.28 0.05 8.03
C VAL A 177 -11.84 -0.19 6.63
N ALA A 178 -12.32 0.85 5.94
CA ALA A 178 -12.76 0.74 4.55
C ALA A 178 -11.60 0.30 3.63
N ASP A 179 -10.46 0.99 3.71
CA ASP A 179 -9.25 0.69 2.94
C ASP A 179 -8.75 -0.73 3.21
N TRP A 180 -8.67 -1.13 4.48
CA TRP A 180 -8.25 -2.47 4.87
C TRP A 180 -9.20 -3.55 4.32
N SER A 181 -10.51 -3.31 4.36
CA SER A 181 -11.49 -4.27 3.83
C SER A 181 -11.32 -4.48 2.32
N VAL A 182 -11.03 -3.42 1.56
CA VAL A 182 -10.72 -3.50 0.13
C VAL A 182 -9.42 -4.27 -0.10
N LYS A 183 -8.36 -3.99 0.67
CA LYS A 183 -7.09 -4.73 0.63
C LYS A 183 -7.30 -6.23 0.83
N LEU A 184 -8.12 -6.63 1.80
CA LEU A 184 -8.43 -8.04 2.05
C LEU A 184 -9.16 -8.72 0.88
N ALA A 185 -10.18 -8.05 0.34
CA ALA A 185 -10.92 -8.56 -0.81
C ALA A 185 -10.00 -8.73 -2.03
N LEU A 186 -9.16 -7.72 -2.29
CA LEU A 186 -8.21 -7.76 -3.41
C LEU A 186 -7.09 -8.78 -3.18
N ALA A 187 -6.64 -9.01 -1.95
CA ALA A 187 -5.66 -10.05 -1.65
C ALA A 187 -6.19 -11.45 -2.02
N LEU A 188 -7.47 -11.73 -1.77
CA LEU A 188 -8.12 -12.97 -2.18
C LEU A 188 -8.24 -13.08 -3.69
N ILE A 189 -8.67 -12.00 -4.37
CA ILE A 189 -8.79 -11.95 -5.83
C ILE A 189 -7.41 -12.14 -6.49
N ALA A 190 -6.36 -11.52 -5.93
CA ALA A 190 -5.00 -11.54 -6.44
C ALA A 190 -4.34 -12.93 -6.41
N LEU A 191 -4.88 -13.90 -5.66
CA LEU A 191 -4.41 -15.28 -5.68
C LEU A 191 -4.51 -15.92 -7.08
N VAL A 192 -5.53 -15.54 -7.85
CA VAL A 192 -5.72 -16.05 -9.22
C VAL A 192 -4.61 -15.56 -10.16
N PRO A 193 -4.41 -14.25 -10.38
CA PRO A 193 -3.32 -13.76 -11.23
C PRO A 193 -1.95 -14.16 -10.67
N PHE A 194 -1.75 -14.18 -9.35
CA PHE A 194 -0.52 -14.70 -8.75
C PHE A 194 -0.18 -16.11 -9.25
N ARG A 195 -1.13 -17.04 -9.18
CA ARG A 195 -0.93 -18.43 -9.61
C ARG A 195 -0.61 -18.51 -11.11
N LEU A 196 -1.32 -17.75 -11.93
CA LEU A 196 -1.13 -17.74 -13.38
C LEU A 196 0.24 -17.17 -13.78
N ILE A 197 0.63 -16.04 -13.19
CA ILE A 197 1.90 -15.35 -13.50
C ILE A 197 3.08 -16.21 -13.05
N VAL A 198 3.06 -16.70 -11.80
CA VAL A 198 4.12 -17.57 -11.28
C VAL A 198 4.28 -18.82 -12.13
N GLY A 199 3.17 -19.49 -12.47
CA GLY A 199 3.21 -20.70 -13.30
C GLY A 199 3.90 -20.47 -14.66
N ARG A 200 3.61 -19.34 -15.32
CA ARG A 200 4.24 -18.97 -16.60
C ARG A 200 5.71 -18.60 -16.45
N LEU A 201 6.06 -17.79 -15.45
CA LEU A 201 7.42 -17.30 -15.27
C LEU A 201 8.37 -18.40 -14.80
N THR A 202 7.93 -19.30 -13.91
CA THR A 202 8.76 -20.43 -13.47
C THR A 202 9.04 -21.40 -14.63
N ALA A 203 8.08 -21.61 -15.53
CA ALA A 203 8.29 -22.45 -16.73
C ALA A 203 9.27 -21.85 -17.75
N GLN A 204 9.50 -20.54 -17.73
CA GLN A 204 10.48 -19.87 -18.60
C GLN A 204 11.88 -19.78 -17.99
N VAL A 205 11.99 -19.96 -16.67
CA VAL A 205 13.25 -19.85 -15.92
C VAL A 205 13.90 -21.23 -15.69
N ALA A 206 13.10 -22.30 -15.70
CA ALA A 206 13.54 -23.70 -15.67
C ALA A 206 14.05 -24.16 -17.04
#